data_AF-A0A4Z0BZP2-F1
#
_entry.id   AF-A0A4Z0BZP2-F1
#
_cell.length_a   1.000
_cell.length_b   1.000
_cell.length_c   1.000
_cell.angle_alpha   90.00
_cell.angle_beta   90.00
_cell.angle_gamma   90.00
#
_symmetry.space_group_name_H-M   'P 1'
#
loop_
_entity.id
_entity.type
_entity.pdbx_description
1 polymer ?
#
loop_
_entity_poly.entity_id
_entity_poly.type
_entity_poly.pdbx_seq_one_letter_code
_entity_poly.pdbx_strand_id
1 'polypeptide(L)'
;MGTADPDWKESTAPPPPALRTEQLVPLELPPPSTLRWGVDPASIQIDTDDVVRYVVVARSDTGAVNAFYEGIRCTAWQVKQYARSGGDKWVAAQDADWKPLDSSRARIHSLVIARSGACIGGGTRTPEQVARNLRAQLR
;
A
#
# COMPACT_ATOMS: atom_id res chain seq x y z
N MET A 1 -2.58 16.40 13.94
CA MET A 1 -1.37 16.15 13.14
C MET A 1 -0.28 15.72 14.12
N GLY A 2 0.04 14.43 14.17
CA GLY A 2 1.05 13.91 15.10
C GLY A 2 2.43 14.34 14.62
N THR A 3 3.22 14.92 15.52
CA THR A 3 4.63 15.20 15.29
C THR A 3 5.36 13.89 15.07
N ALA A 4 6.18 13.80 14.03
CA ALA A 4 7.00 12.62 13.79
C ALA A 4 7.88 12.36 15.03
N ASP A 5 7.76 11.17 15.61
CA ASP A 5 8.63 10.70 16.68
C ASP A 5 10.08 10.61 16.12
N PRO A 6 11.03 11.41 16.66
CA PRO A 6 12.40 11.45 16.17
C PRO A 6 13.18 10.17 16.46
N ASP A 7 12.75 9.36 17.44
CA ASP A 7 13.40 8.10 17.81
C ASP A 7 12.76 6.89 17.12
N TRP A 8 11.70 7.12 16.32
CA TRP A 8 11.05 6.05 15.59
C TRP A 8 12.02 5.37 14.63
N LYS A 9 12.03 4.03 14.70
CA LYS A 9 12.78 3.18 13.78
C LYS A 9 11.85 2.13 13.20
N GLU A 10 11.93 1.99 11.88
CA GLU A 10 11.24 0.92 11.19
C GLU A 10 11.73 -0.44 11.68
N SER A 11 10.77 -1.33 11.98
CA SER A 11 10.98 -2.76 12.12
C SER A 11 11.60 -3.35 10.85
N THR A 12 12.28 -4.50 10.97
CA THR A 12 12.79 -5.21 9.79
C THR A 12 11.61 -5.66 8.93
N ALA A 13 11.47 -5.07 7.74
CA ALA A 13 10.43 -5.45 6.80
C ALA A 13 10.61 -6.92 6.39
N PRO A 14 9.56 -7.76 6.46
CA PRO A 14 9.63 -9.12 5.95
C PRO A 14 9.81 -9.12 4.43
N PRO A 15 10.31 -10.23 3.84
CA PRO A 15 10.40 -10.35 2.40
C PRO A 15 9.02 -10.17 1.75
N PRO A 16 8.95 -9.68 0.49
CA PRO A 16 7.68 -9.57 -0.22
C PRO A 16 6.97 -10.93 -0.25
N PRO A 17 5.65 -10.99 0.01
CA PRO A 17 4.91 -12.24 -0.02
C PRO A 17 4.81 -12.78 -1.45
N ALA A 18 4.34 -14.02 -1.61
CA ALA A 18 4.02 -14.56 -2.93
C ALA A 18 3.04 -13.63 -3.66
N LEU A 19 3.37 -13.29 -4.92
CA LEU A 19 2.54 -12.39 -5.70
C LEU A 19 1.21 -13.10 -6.04
N ARG A 20 0.10 -12.53 -5.57
CA ARG A 20 -1.25 -12.90 -5.98
C ARG A 20 -1.84 -11.77 -6.79
N THR A 21 -2.49 -12.12 -7.89
CA THR A 21 -3.07 -11.12 -8.79
C THR A 21 -4.59 -11.26 -8.94
N GLU A 22 -5.16 -12.29 -8.32
CA GLU A 22 -6.58 -12.61 -8.24
C GLU A 22 -7.14 -12.24 -6.85
N GLN A 23 -8.47 -12.15 -6.75
CA GLN A 23 -9.18 -11.92 -5.47
C GLN A 23 -8.76 -10.63 -4.74
N LEU A 24 -8.26 -9.66 -5.50
CA LEU A 24 -7.84 -8.36 -4.99
C LEU A 24 -9.05 -7.56 -4.51
N VAL A 25 -8.85 -6.75 -3.47
CA VAL A 25 -9.77 -5.68 -3.11
C VAL A 25 -9.62 -4.55 -4.13
N PRO A 26 -10.63 -4.27 -4.97
CA PRO A 26 -10.49 -3.25 -6.00
C PRO A 26 -10.32 -1.86 -5.38
N LEU A 27 -9.54 -1.01 -6.05
CA LEU A 27 -9.37 0.40 -5.72
C LEU A 27 -9.95 1.28 -6.82
N GLU A 28 -10.68 2.31 -6.41
CA GLU A 28 -11.11 3.38 -7.31
C GLU A 28 -10.11 4.54 -7.21
N LEU A 29 -9.40 4.80 -8.30
CA LEU A 29 -8.46 5.91 -8.39
C LEU A 29 -9.09 7.06 -9.18
N PRO A 30 -8.76 8.32 -8.81
CA PRO A 30 -9.25 9.47 -9.56
C PRO A 30 -8.70 9.48 -11.01
N PRO A 31 -9.45 10.05 -11.97
CA PRO A 31 -8.98 10.23 -13.34
C PRO A 31 -7.64 10.98 -13.42
N PRO A 32 -6.80 10.73 -14.45
CA PRO A 32 -7.06 9.93 -15.65
C PRO A 32 -6.47 8.50 -15.58
N SER A 33 -6.46 7.85 -14.41
CA SER A 33 -5.91 6.49 -14.33
C SER A 33 -6.70 5.53 -15.22
N THR A 34 -6.02 4.87 -16.16
CA THR A 34 -6.59 3.83 -17.03
C THR A 34 -6.29 2.41 -16.54
N LEU A 35 -5.55 2.29 -15.43
CA LEU A 35 -5.16 1.01 -14.85
C LEU A 35 -6.22 0.54 -13.85
N ARG A 36 -6.44 -0.77 -13.79
CA ARG A 36 -7.26 -1.40 -12.76
C ARG A 36 -6.38 -1.74 -11.57
N TRP A 37 -6.67 -1.16 -10.42
CA TRP A 37 -5.88 -1.32 -9.20
C TRP A 37 -6.59 -2.22 -8.20
N GLY A 38 -5.81 -2.97 -7.43
CA GLY A 38 -6.34 -3.73 -6.30
C GLY A 38 -5.28 -4.08 -5.27
N VAL A 39 -5.69 -4.19 -4.01
CA VAL A 39 -4.83 -4.61 -2.89
C VAL A 39 -5.05 -6.10 -2.64
N ASP A 40 -3.98 -6.86 -2.45
CA ASP A 40 -4.08 -8.24 -2.00
C ASP A 40 -4.42 -8.27 -0.50
N PRO A 41 -5.64 -8.67 -0.09
CA PRO A 41 -6.07 -8.58 1.31
C PRO A 41 -5.24 -9.44 2.26
N ALA A 42 -4.73 -10.59 1.81
CA ALA A 42 -3.94 -11.47 2.68
C ALA A 42 -2.43 -11.14 2.69
N SER A 43 -2.03 -10.08 1.96
CA SER A 43 -0.71 -9.45 2.12
C SER A 43 -0.68 -8.38 3.20
N ILE A 44 -1.84 -7.97 3.72
CA ILE A 44 -1.94 -6.85 4.65
C ILE A 44 -1.37 -7.27 6.01
N GLN A 45 -0.38 -6.52 6.47
CA GLN A 45 0.24 -6.67 7.78
C GLN A 45 0.29 -5.32 8.48
N ILE A 46 0.18 -5.33 9.80
CA ILE A 46 0.30 -4.13 10.63
C ILE A 46 1.34 -4.45 11.69
N ASP A 47 2.45 -3.73 11.62
CA ASP A 47 3.58 -3.95 12.48
C ASP A 47 3.51 -3.14 13.76
N THR A 48 4.34 -3.49 14.73
CA THR A 48 4.42 -2.81 16.03
C THR A 48 4.92 -1.37 15.92
N ASP A 49 5.52 -1.00 14.79
CA ASP A 49 6.00 0.35 14.47
C ASP A 49 4.93 1.21 13.75
N ASP A 50 3.69 0.71 13.69
CA ASP A 50 2.52 1.35 13.07
C ASP A 50 2.58 1.44 11.53
N VAL A 51 3.44 0.65 10.90
CA VAL A 51 3.50 0.51 9.43
C VAL A 51 2.47 -0.50 8.96
N VAL A 52 1.58 -0.07 8.05
CA VAL A 52 0.68 -0.95 7.32
C VAL A 52 1.36 -1.39 6.03
N ARG A 53 1.77 -2.66 5.95
CA ARG A 53 2.39 -3.25 4.76
C ARG A 53 1.37 -4.00 3.92
N TYR A 54 1.52 -3.93 2.60
CA TYR A 54 0.61 -4.58 1.66
C TYR A 54 1.24 -4.73 0.28
N VAL A 55 0.66 -5.61 -0.52
CA VAL A 55 0.86 -5.69 -1.97
C VAL A 55 -0.31 -5.03 -2.67
N VAL A 56 0.01 -4.13 -3.58
CA VAL A 56 -0.93 -3.50 -4.51
C VAL A 56 -0.55 -3.87 -5.93
N VAL A 57 -1.55 -4.19 -6.75
CA VAL A 57 -1.40 -4.63 -8.13
C VAL A 57 -2.14 -3.67 -9.05
N ALA A 58 -1.50 -3.26 -10.14
CA ALA A 58 -2.06 -2.52 -11.25
C ALA A 58 -2.08 -3.41 -12.49
N ARG A 59 -3.20 -3.43 -13.20
CA ARG A 59 -3.39 -4.16 -14.46
C ARG A 59 -3.78 -3.18 -15.58
N SER A 60 -3.10 -3.23 -16.71
CA SER A 60 -3.52 -2.52 -17.92
C SER A 60 -4.59 -3.31 -18.66
N ASP A 61 -5.34 -2.63 -19.53
CA ASP A 61 -6.30 -3.30 -20.44
C ASP A 61 -5.61 -4.22 -21.45
N THR A 62 -4.32 -4.03 -21.70
CA THR A 62 -3.49 -4.91 -22.54
C THR A 62 -2.92 -6.11 -21.79
N GLY A 63 -3.23 -6.27 -20.50
CA GLY A 63 -2.80 -7.41 -19.68
C GLY A 63 -1.45 -7.25 -18.98
N ALA A 64 -0.78 -6.10 -19.09
CA ALA A 64 0.44 -5.84 -18.34
C ALA A 64 0.14 -5.72 -16.84
N VAL A 65 0.92 -6.42 -16.02
CA VAL A 65 0.79 -6.42 -14.55
C VAL A 65 1.97 -5.69 -13.95
N ASN A 66 1.70 -4.76 -13.04
CA ASN A 66 2.70 -4.20 -12.14
C ASN A 66 2.23 -4.44 -10.70
N ALA A 67 3.12 -4.87 -9.83
CA ALA A 67 2.84 -5.01 -8.41
C ALA A 67 3.89 -4.30 -7.57
N PHE A 68 3.46 -3.74 -6.46
CA PHE A 68 4.30 -3.04 -5.51
C PHE A 68 4.08 -3.60 -4.12
N TYR A 69 5.17 -3.94 -3.44
CA TYR A 69 5.16 -4.23 -2.02
C TYR A 69 5.57 -2.96 -1.28
N GLU A 70 4.63 -2.39 -0.54
CA GLU A 70 4.73 -1.06 0.06
C GLU A 70 4.39 -1.10 1.55
N GLY A 71 4.83 -0.08 2.27
CA GLY A 71 4.46 0.19 3.65
C GLY A 71 4.00 1.63 3.80
N ILE A 72 2.88 1.85 4.48
CA ILE A 72 2.37 3.18 4.83
C ILE A 72 2.58 3.40 6.33
N ARG A 73 3.28 4.48 6.68
CA ARG A 73 3.39 4.98 8.05
C ARG A 73 2.36 6.06 8.27
N CYS A 74 1.21 5.69 8.84
CA CYS A 74 0.06 6.58 8.97
C CYS A 74 0.32 7.79 9.89
N THR A 75 1.13 7.61 10.94
CA THR A 75 1.51 8.70 11.87
C THR A 75 2.32 9.81 11.20
N ALA A 76 3.11 9.49 10.18
CA ALA A 76 3.96 10.44 9.46
C ALA A 76 3.44 10.82 8.06
N TRP A 77 2.34 10.21 7.62
CA TRP A 77 1.78 10.38 6.26
C TRP A 77 2.76 10.06 5.13
N GLN A 78 3.53 8.98 5.31
CA GLN A 78 4.59 8.55 4.39
C GLN A 78 4.34 7.15 3.86
N VAL A 79 4.91 6.86 2.69
CA VAL A 79 4.95 5.55 2.06
C VAL A 79 6.39 5.18 1.70
N LYS A 80 6.70 3.90 1.80
CA LYS A 80 7.95 3.30 1.32
C LYS A 80 7.61 2.13 0.40
N GLN A 81 8.30 2.07 -0.75
CA GLN A 81 8.22 0.93 -1.66
C GLN A 81 9.42 0.02 -1.39
N TYR A 82 9.19 -1.22 -0.96
CA TYR A 82 10.23 -2.19 -0.67
C TYR A 82 10.64 -3.00 -1.89
N ALA A 83 9.67 -3.35 -2.73
CA ALA A 83 9.89 -4.13 -3.93
C ALA A 83 8.83 -3.83 -5.00
N ARG A 84 9.18 -4.13 -6.24
CA ARG A 84 8.26 -4.09 -7.38
C ARG A 84 8.35 -5.39 -8.18
N SER A 85 7.27 -5.74 -8.86
CA SER A 85 7.23 -6.87 -9.80
C SER A 85 6.49 -6.48 -11.08
N GLY A 86 6.94 -7.03 -12.20
CA GLY A 86 6.23 -6.97 -13.49
C GLY A 86 5.32 -8.17 -13.77
N GLY A 87 4.99 -8.97 -12.75
CA GLY A 87 4.12 -10.15 -12.87
C GLY A 87 4.77 -11.48 -12.49
N ASP A 88 6.11 -11.55 -12.41
CA ASP A 88 6.84 -12.80 -12.15
C ASP A 88 7.59 -12.77 -10.81
N LYS A 89 8.72 -12.05 -10.79
CA LYS A 89 9.64 -12.01 -9.65
C LYS A 89 9.64 -10.65 -9.00
N TRP A 90 9.89 -10.63 -7.69
CA TRP A 90 10.15 -9.40 -6.96
C TRP A 90 11.55 -8.88 -7.24
N VAL A 91 11.64 -7.57 -7.44
CA VAL A 91 12.89 -6.82 -7.49
C VAL A 91 12.85 -5.82 -6.35
N ALA A 92 13.83 -5.89 -5.45
CA ALA A 92 13.96 -4.93 -4.36
C ALA A 92 14.11 -3.51 -4.92
N ALA A 93 13.48 -2.53 -4.26
CA ALA A 93 13.69 -1.13 -4.58
C ALA A 93 15.12 -0.73 -4.22
N GLN A 94 15.85 -0.13 -5.16
CA GLN A 94 17.23 0.32 -4.92
C GLN A 94 17.28 1.44 -3.87
N ASP A 95 16.34 2.39 -3.93
CA ASP A 95 16.22 3.51 -3.01
C ASP A 95 14.90 3.43 -2.23
N ALA A 96 14.83 2.46 -1.31
CA ALA A 96 13.66 2.24 -0.45
C ALA A 96 13.61 3.30 0.68
N ASP A 97 13.27 4.53 0.31
CA ASP A 97 13.10 5.65 1.24
C ASP A 97 11.63 5.93 1.57
N TRP A 98 11.41 6.46 2.77
CA TRP A 98 10.12 7.02 3.17
C TRP A 98 9.86 8.33 2.42
N LYS A 99 8.75 8.40 1.69
CA LYS A 99 8.34 9.55 0.88
C LYS A 99 6.96 10.02 1.29
N PRO A 100 6.66 11.34 1.28
CA PRO A 100 5.31 11.83 1.57
C PRO A 100 4.30 11.24 0.57
N LEU A 101 3.14 10.81 1.07
CA LEU A 101 2.10 10.16 0.25
C LEU A 101 1.57 11.05 -0.89
N ASP A 102 1.55 12.36 -0.69
CA ASP A 102 1.01 13.38 -1.59
C ASP A 102 2.06 14.02 -2.52
N SER A 103 3.31 13.57 -2.45
CA SER A 103 4.42 14.20 -3.17
C SER A 103 4.47 13.93 -4.69
N SER A 104 3.75 12.93 -5.23
CA SER A 104 3.64 12.74 -6.69
C SER A 104 2.44 11.92 -7.14
N ARG A 105 2.08 12.07 -8.42
CA ARG A 105 1.06 11.24 -9.09
C ARG A 105 1.40 9.75 -9.13
N ALA A 106 2.68 9.38 -9.13
CA ALA A 106 3.09 7.97 -9.15
C ALA A 106 2.74 7.23 -7.85
N ARG A 107 2.37 7.95 -6.78
CA ARG A 107 1.98 7.40 -5.47
C ARG A 107 0.49 7.56 -5.17
N ILE A 108 -0.31 7.96 -6.17
CA ILE A 108 -1.74 8.22 -5.98
C ILE A 108 -2.48 6.98 -5.46
N HIS A 109 -2.07 5.77 -5.85
CA HIS A 109 -2.63 4.52 -5.34
C HIS A 109 -2.38 4.38 -3.83
N SER A 110 -1.15 4.61 -3.37
CA SER A 110 -0.81 4.55 -1.94
C SER A 110 -1.57 5.62 -1.14
N LEU A 111 -1.75 6.82 -1.70
CA LEU A 111 -2.55 7.89 -1.08
C LEU A 111 -4.02 7.49 -0.95
N VAL A 112 -4.61 6.87 -1.98
CA VAL A 112 -5.97 6.33 -1.92
C VAL A 112 -6.06 5.26 -0.84
N ILE A 113 -5.14 4.29 -0.82
CA ILE A 113 -5.10 3.22 0.19
C ILE A 113 -5.01 3.79 1.61
N ALA A 114 -4.15 4.79 1.83
CA ALA A 114 -4.03 5.47 3.11
C ALA A 114 -5.37 6.06 3.56
N ARG A 115 -6.03 6.82 2.68
CA ARG A 115 -7.26 7.55 2.99
C ARG A 115 -8.50 6.66 3.11
N SER A 116 -8.61 5.62 2.29
CA SER A 116 -9.81 4.79 2.19
C SER A 116 -9.74 3.50 3.02
N GLY A 117 -8.59 3.15 3.60
CA GLY A 117 -8.52 2.01 4.50
C GLY A 117 -7.38 1.98 5.50
N ALA A 118 -6.14 2.08 5.03
CA ALA A 118 -4.97 1.80 5.86
C ALA A 118 -4.82 2.76 7.06
N CYS A 119 -5.20 4.02 6.90
CA CYS A 119 -5.09 5.05 7.95
C CYS A 119 -6.46 5.52 8.47
N ILE A 120 -7.51 4.71 8.33
CA ILE A 120 -8.84 5.05 8.87
C ILE A 120 -8.96 4.62 10.34
N GLY A 121 -9.44 5.56 11.17
CA GLY A 121 -9.80 5.33 12.58
C GLY A 121 -8.70 5.70 13.57
N GLY A 122 -9.09 5.98 14.81
CA GLY A 122 -8.19 6.05 15.96
C GLY A 122 -8.36 4.79 16.81
N GLY A 123 -7.31 3.99 16.97
CA GLY A 123 -7.34 2.74 17.74
C GLY A 123 -6.54 1.62 17.07
N THR A 124 -6.64 0.40 17.64
CA THR A 124 -5.99 -0.80 17.10
C THR A 124 -6.62 -1.17 15.76
N ARG A 125 -5.83 -1.10 14.70
CA ARG A 125 -6.20 -1.55 13.36
C ARG A 125 -5.88 -3.03 13.20
N THR A 126 -6.68 -3.73 12.42
CA THR A 126 -6.47 -5.13 12.01
C THR A 126 -6.40 -5.21 10.50
N PRO A 127 -5.66 -6.19 9.92
CA PRO A 127 -5.65 -6.42 8.48
C PRO A 127 -7.05 -6.55 7.88
N GLU A 128 -7.97 -7.20 8.57
CA GLU A 128 -9.34 -7.40 8.11
C GLU A 128 -10.13 -6.08 8.10
N GLN A 129 -9.91 -5.19 9.08
CA GLN A 129 -10.51 -3.84 9.06
C GLN A 129 -10.00 -3.03 7.87
N VAL A 130 -8.69 -3.05 7.59
CA VAL A 130 -8.12 -2.35 6.43
C VAL A 130 -8.77 -2.85 5.15
N ALA A 131 -8.83 -4.17 4.94
CA ALA A 131 -9.46 -4.76 3.75
C ALA A 131 -10.97 -4.45 3.66
N ARG A 132 -11.70 -4.37 4.78
CA ARG A 132 -13.11 -3.97 4.79
C ARG A 132 -13.30 -2.51 4.42
N ASN A 133 -12.48 -1.62 4.98
CA ASN A 133 -12.53 -0.19 4.71
C ASN A 133 -12.23 0.11 3.23
N LEU A 134 -11.19 -0.53 2.67
CA LEU A 134 -10.87 -0.41 1.24
C LEU A 134 -12.04 -0.85 0.34
N ARG A 135 -12.78 -1.90 0.71
CA ARG A 135 -13.99 -2.30 -0.04
C ARG A 135 -15.13 -1.31 0.08
N ALA A 136 -15.24 -0.62 1.22
CA ALA A 136 -16.30 0.35 1.46
C ALA A 136 -16.18 1.61 0.60
N GLN A 137 -15.01 1.89 0.02
CA GLN A 137 -14.81 3.03 -0.89
C GLN A 137 -15.58 2.92 -2.21
N LEU A 138 -16.00 1.70 -2.58
CA LEU A 138 -16.69 1.41 -3.85
C LEU A 138 -18.23 1.50 -3.71
N ARG A 139 -18.73 2.02 -2.58
CA ARG A 139 -20.16 2.06 -2.25
C ARG A 139 -20.72 3.46 -2.36
#